data_AF-A0A928LJK7-F1
#
_entry.id   AF-A0A928LJK7-F1
#
_cell.length_a   1.000
_cell.length_b   1.000
_cell.length_c   1.000
_cell.angle_alpha   90.00
_cell.angle_beta   90.00
_cell.angle_gamma   90.00
#
_symmetry.space_group_name_H-M   'P 1'
#
loop_
_entity.id
_entity.type
_entity.pdbx_description
1 polymer ?
#
loop_
_entity_poly.entity_id
_entity_poly.type
_entity_poly.pdbx_seq_one_letter_code
_entity_poly.pdbx_strand_id
1 'polypeptide(L)'
;MKEDIFCVIIELRGDFMGLFDIFKKKKPPLTEELLKWKKMWNLWFEERAESPYQELMTYKSETGIGGHNQYFANFENTGDFKKEISALEQILSEKLKNNLNRAYGTYLSLEEKEEDGKAEEILKQYDDVFYENEEEINRLLEEYASKIEL
;
A
#
# COMPACT_ATOMS: atom_id res chain seq x y z
N MET A 1 -8.66 -12.56 3.11
CA MET A 1 -8.13 -11.30 2.54
C MET A 1 -6.71 -11.05 3.01
N LYS A 2 -6.45 -10.73 4.29
CA LYS A 2 -5.07 -10.53 4.79
C LYS A 2 -4.18 -11.79 4.72
N GLU A 3 -4.74 -12.99 4.86
CA GLU A 3 -4.00 -14.27 4.78
C GLU A 3 -3.41 -14.52 3.37
N ASP A 4 -4.22 -14.33 2.32
CA ASP A 4 -3.76 -14.46 0.93
C ASP A 4 -2.72 -13.39 0.57
N ILE A 5 -2.95 -12.16 1.04
CA ILE A 5 -2.04 -11.02 0.85
C ILE A 5 -0.72 -11.23 1.59
N PHE A 6 -0.76 -11.75 2.81
CA PHE A 6 0.42 -12.03 3.62
C PHE A 6 1.30 -13.11 3.00
N CYS A 7 0.70 -14.20 2.49
CA CYS A 7 1.40 -15.21 1.72
C CYS A 7 2.08 -14.63 0.48
N VAL A 8 1.37 -13.81 -0.32
CA VAL A 8 1.94 -13.12 -1.49
C VAL A 8 3.09 -12.19 -1.09
N ILE A 9 2.93 -11.43 -0.02
CA ILE A 9 3.93 -10.47 0.46
C ILE A 9 5.17 -11.15 1.05
N ILE A 10 5.06 -12.35 1.63
CA ILE A 10 6.19 -13.12 2.14
C ILE A 10 6.84 -14.00 1.06
N GLU A 11 6.05 -14.62 0.17
CA GLU A 11 6.50 -15.57 -0.84
C GLU A 11 6.99 -14.91 -2.14
N LEU A 12 6.34 -13.83 -2.61
CA LEU A 12 6.75 -13.07 -3.82
C LEU A 12 7.72 -11.92 -3.53
N ARG A 13 8.32 -11.89 -2.34
CA ARG A 13 9.25 -10.85 -1.87
C ARG A 13 10.64 -10.88 -2.56
N GLY A 14 10.65 -11.26 -3.83
CA GLY A 14 11.71 -11.10 -4.82
C GLY A 14 11.46 -9.99 -5.85
N ASP A 15 10.20 -9.58 -6.08
CA ASP A 15 9.86 -8.72 -7.23
C ASP A 15 9.10 -7.42 -6.88
N PHE A 16 8.47 -7.29 -5.70
CA PHE A 16 7.74 -6.07 -5.28
C PHE A 16 8.65 -4.94 -4.75
N MET A 17 9.96 -5.11 -4.89
CA MET A 17 10.97 -4.20 -4.38
C MET A 17 11.78 -3.69 -5.57
N GLY A 18 11.62 -2.42 -5.91
CA GLY A 18 12.67 -1.61 -6.54
C GLY A 18 14.00 -1.64 -5.76
N LEU A 19 14.04 -2.23 -4.56
CA LEU A 19 15.25 -2.66 -3.87
C LEU A 19 16.08 -3.70 -4.64
N PHE A 20 15.52 -4.47 -5.59
CA PHE A 20 16.24 -5.54 -6.28
C PHE A 20 17.19 -5.08 -7.39
N ASP A 21 17.09 -3.84 -7.89
CA ASP A 21 18.11 -3.34 -8.82
C ASP A 21 19.48 -3.11 -8.15
N ILE A 22 19.51 -3.01 -6.81
CA ILE A 22 20.75 -2.97 -6.02
C ILE A 22 21.28 -4.39 -5.72
N PHE A 23 20.40 -5.40 -5.65
CA PHE A 23 20.72 -6.75 -5.16
C PHE A 23 20.89 -7.84 -6.23
N LYS A 24 21.12 -7.48 -7.50
CA LYS A 24 21.42 -8.42 -8.60
C LYS A 24 22.75 -9.20 -8.48
N LYS A 25 23.40 -9.26 -7.31
CA LYS A 25 24.63 -10.07 -7.09
C LYS A 25 24.66 -10.77 -5.73
N LYS A 26 24.42 -12.08 -5.75
CA LYS A 26 24.58 -13.10 -4.69
C LYS A 26 23.74 -12.86 -3.42
N LYS A 27 22.92 -13.86 -3.03
CA LYS A 27 22.15 -13.86 -1.76
C LYS A 27 23.10 -13.57 -0.58
N PRO A 28 23.04 -12.36 0.00
CA PRO A 28 23.82 -12.03 1.20
C PRO A 28 23.22 -12.76 2.42
N PRO A 29 23.91 -12.76 3.58
CA PRO A 29 23.30 -13.07 4.85
C PRO A 29 22.05 -12.19 5.05
N LEU A 30 21.01 -12.73 5.70
CA LEU A 30 19.79 -11.97 6.01
C LEU A 30 20.19 -10.76 6.88
N THR A 31 20.14 -9.55 6.32
CA THR A 31 20.53 -8.32 7.03
C THR A 31 19.54 -8.01 8.15
N GLU A 32 19.98 -7.27 9.16
CA GLU A 32 19.11 -6.77 10.24
C GLU A 32 17.91 -6.02 9.67
N GLU A 33 18.13 -5.21 8.64
CA GLU A 33 17.09 -4.48 7.89
C GLU A 33 16.03 -5.42 7.32
N LEU A 34 16.42 -6.53 6.70
CA LEU A 34 15.48 -7.50 6.13
C LEU A 34 14.70 -8.24 7.22
N LEU A 35 15.32 -8.52 8.38
CA LEU A 35 14.63 -9.09 9.53
C LEU A 35 13.58 -8.11 10.08
N LYS A 36 13.93 -6.83 10.22
CA LYS A 36 13.01 -5.80 10.70
C LYS A 36 11.86 -5.58 9.74
N TRP A 37 12.16 -5.53 8.44
CA TRP A 37 11.15 -5.48 7.38
C TRP A 37 10.20 -6.69 7.46
N LYS A 38 10.70 -7.91 7.65
CA LYS A 38 9.84 -9.09 7.88
C LYS A 38 8.98 -8.94 9.13
N LYS A 39 9.56 -8.51 10.25
CA LYS A 39 8.84 -8.30 11.50
C LYS A 39 7.73 -7.25 11.37
N MET A 40 7.98 -6.14 10.66
CA MET A 40 6.96 -5.13 10.33
C MET A 40 5.70 -5.73 9.71
N TRP A 41 5.89 -6.54 8.66
CA TRP A 41 4.77 -7.16 7.95
C TRP A 41 4.07 -8.25 8.77
N ASN A 42 4.80 -8.94 9.66
CA ASN A 42 4.17 -9.83 10.64
C ASN A 42 3.31 -9.04 11.63
N LEU A 43 3.78 -7.89 12.13
CA LEU A 43 2.99 -7.04 13.02
C LEU A 43 1.72 -6.54 12.34
N TRP A 44 1.79 -6.16 11.05
CA TRP A 44 0.59 -5.78 10.29
C TRP A 44 -0.40 -6.94 10.13
N PHE A 45 0.11 -8.14 9.83
CA PHE A 45 -0.73 -9.34 9.73
C PHE A 45 -1.41 -9.69 11.06
N GLU A 46 -0.70 -9.51 12.18
CA GLU A 46 -1.22 -9.71 13.53
C GLU A 46 -2.10 -8.54 14.03
N GLU A 47 -2.31 -7.50 13.22
CA GLU A 47 -3.03 -6.26 13.60
C GLU A 47 -2.40 -5.51 14.78
N ARG A 48 -1.07 -5.56 14.85
CA ARG A 48 -0.22 -4.93 15.87
C ARG A 48 0.70 -3.85 15.28
N ALA A 49 0.59 -3.58 13.98
CA ALA A 49 1.27 -2.45 13.37
C ALA A 49 0.65 -1.14 13.90
N GLU A 50 1.47 -0.10 14.00
CA GLU A 50 1.04 1.19 14.50
C GLU A 50 0.38 1.99 13.38
N SER A 51 -0.69 2.71 13.69
CA SER A 51 -1.21 3.76 12.81
C SER A 51 -0.24 4.95 12.80
N PRO A 52 0.03 5.59 11.64
CA PRO A 52 -0.65 5.42 10.35
C PRO A 52 -0.02 4.37 9.41
N TYR A 53 0.94 3.57 9.89
CA TYR A 53 1.65 2.59 9.06
C TYR A 53 0.83 1.34 8.78
N GLN A 54 -0.07 0.93 9.68
CA GLN A 54 -1.02 -0.15 9.42
C GLN A 54 -1.90 0.16 8.19
N GLU A 55 -2.38 1.39 8.09
CA GLU A 55 -3.18 1.92 6.98
C GLU A 55 -2.31 2.01 5.72
N LEU A 56 -1.08 2.54 5.81
CA LEU A 56 -0.14 2.59 4.68
C LEU A 56 0.17 1.21 4.09
N MET A 57 0.38 0.22 4.96
CA MET A 57 0.66 -1.15 4.55
C MET A 57 -0.55 -1.76 3.85
N THR A 58 -1.75 -1.56 4.38
CA THR A 58 -2.97 -2.03 3.74
C THR A 58 -3.19 -1.35 2.40
N TYR A 59 -3.06 -0.02 2.33
CA TYR A 59 -3.17 0.75 1.09
C TYR A 59 -2.17 0.27 0.03
N LYS A 60 -0.91 0.07 0.41
CA LYS A 60 0.11 -0.45 -0.51
C LYS A 60 -0.25 -1.85 -1.02
N SER A 61 -0.66 -2.74 -0.13
CA SER A 61 -0.97 -4.13 -0.46
C SER A 61 -2.16 -4.25 -1.41
N GLU A 62 -3.26 -3.58 -1.11
CA GLU A 62 -4.47 -3.66 -1.92
C GLU A 62 -4.28 -3.00 -3.29
N THR A 63 -3.70 -1.80 -3.30
CA THR A 63 -3.41 -1.06 -4.54
C THR A 63 -2.44 -1.83 -5.42
N GLY A 64 -1.44 -2.50 -4.82
CA GLY A 64 -0.50 -3.34 -5.57
C GLY A 64 -1.11 -4.60 -6.20
N ILE A 65 -2.29 -5.04 -5.75
CA ILE A 65 -2.95 -6.25 -6.27
C ILE A 65 -4.00 -5.89 -7.32
N GLY A 66 -4.81 -4.87 -7.07
CA GLY A 66 -5.95 -4.53 -7.93
C GLY A 66 -6.22 -3.02 -8.08
N GLY A 67 -5.21 -2.20 -7.80
CA GLY A 67 -5.32 -0.73 -7.88
C GLY A 67 -6.23 -0.14 -6.80
N HIS A 68 -6.50 1.15 -6.95
CA HIS A 68 -7.38 1.90 -6.05
C HIS A 68 -8.80 1.33 -6.03
N ASN A 69 -9.27 0.75 -7.13
CA ASN A 69 -10.60 0.13 -7.18
C ASN A 69 -10.69 -1.03 -6.16
N GLN A 70 -9.71 -1.93 -6.14
CA GLN A 70 -9.67 -3.00 -5.15
C GLN A 70 -9.55 -2.45 -3.73
N TYR A 71 -8.68 -1.47 -3.52
CA TYR A 71 -8.51 -0.85 -2.21
C TYR A 71 -9.83 -0.28 -1.66
N PHE A 72 -10.55 0.51 -2.46
CA PHE A 72 -11.80 1.11 -2.01
C PHE A 72 -12.91 0.09 -1.80
N ALA A 73 -13.10 -0.85 -2.72
CA ALA A 73 -14.14 -1.88 -2.61
C ALA A 73 -13.96 -2.78 -1.36
N ASN A 74 -12.71 -3.05 -0.96
CA ASN A 74 -12.41 -3.84 0.24
C ASN A 74 -12.66 -3.04 1.53
N PHE A 75 -12.55 -1.71 1.48
CA PHE A 75 -12.75 -0.85 2.66
C PHE A 75 -14.18 -0.39 2.88
N GLU A 76 -14.97 -0.22 1.81
CA GLU A 76 -16.39 0.10 1.90
C GLU A 76 -17.15 -0.89 2.81
N ASN A 77 -16.69 -2.14 2.82
CA ASN A 77 -17.29 -3.25 3.56
C ASN A 77 -16.77 -3.44 4.99
N THR A 78 -15.76 -2.68 5.45
CA THR A 78 -14.99 -3.04 6.66
C THR A 78 -14.86 -1.96 7.74
N GLY A 79 -15.22 -0.69 7.50
CA GLY A 79 -15.18 0.31 8.57
C GLY A 79 -15.31 1.77 8.15
N ASP A 80 -14.91 2.68 9.04
CA ASP A 80 -14.93 4.13 8.80
C ASP A 80 -13.78 4.55 7.87
N PHE A 81 -14.03 4.48 6.57
CA PHE A 81 -13.05 4.80 5.55
C PHE A 81 -12.49 6.23 5.65
N LYS A 82 -13.22 7.17 6.27
CA LYS A 82 -12.69 8.52 6.52
C LYS A 82 -11.54 8.51 7.51
N LYS A 83 -11.56 7.61 8.49
CA LYS A 83 -10.47 7.43 9.44
C LYS A 83 -9.21 6.89 8.75
N GLU A 84 -9.40 5.94 7.85
CA GLU A 84 -8.33 5.35 7.02
C GLU A 84 -7.63 6.43 6.18
N ILE A 85 -8.42 7.20 5.40
CA ILE A 85 -7.88 8.32 4.62
C ILE A 85 -7.16 9.31 5.54
N SER A 86 -7.78 9.71 6.66
CA SER A 86 -7.18 10.68 7.60
C SER A 86 -5.83 10.20 8.14
N ALA A 87 -5.66 8.91 8.39
CA ALA A 87 -4.38 8.34 8.83
C ALA A 87 -3.32 8.42 7.72
N LEU A 88 -3.68 8.02 6.49
CA LEU A 88 -2.79 8.11 5.33
C LEU A 88 -2.34 9.55 5.05
N GLU A 89 -3.24 10.52 5.20
CA GLU A 89 -2.95 11.94 4.99
C GLU A 89 -1.88 12.51 5.94
N GLN A 90 -1.63 11.87 7.08
CA GLN A 90 -0.60 12.31 8.03
C GLN A 90 0.82 12.03 7.55
N ILE A 91 1.00 11.03 6.68
CA ILE A 91 2.33 10.53 6.28
C ILE A 91 2.59 10.59 4.77
N LEU A 92 1.57 10.61 3.93
CA LEU A 92 1.74 10.75 2.49
C LEU A 92 2.16 12.18 2.12
N SER A 93 3.00 12.30 1.09
CA SER A 93 3.24 13.62 0.47
C SER A 93 1.96 14.23 -0.07
N GLU A 94 2.02 15.54 -0.29
CA GLU A 94 0.92 16.29 -0.89
C GLU A 94 0.49 15.72 -2.26
N LYS A 95 1.43 15.18 -3.05
CA LYS A 95 1.12 14.55 -4.34
C LYS A 95 0.28 13.29 -4.16
N LEU A 96 0.74 12.36 -3.33
CA LEU A 96 0.04 11.08 -3.08
C LEU A 96 -1.27 11.30 -2.33
N LYS A 97 -1.33 12.25 -1.40
CA LYS A 97 -2.55 12.68 -0.73
C LYS A 97 -3.62 13.19 -1.69
N ASN A 98 -3.23 14.10 -2.58
CA ASN A 98 -4.15 14.62 -3.60
C ASN A 98 -4.59 13.52 -4.58
N ASN A 99 -3.69 12.59 -4.91
CA ASN A 99 -4.02 11.43 -5.73
C ASN A 99 -5.08 10.53 -5.06
N LEU A 100 -4.85 10.13 -3.80
CA LEU A 100 -5.76 9.29 -3.01
C LEU A 100 -7.15 9.92 -2.91
N ASN A 101 -7.23 11.20 -2.57
CA ASN A 101 -8.51 11.90 -2.43
C ASN A 101 -9.29 12.00 -3.77
N ARG A 102 -8.58 12.24 -4.87
CA ARG A 102 -9.20 12.29 -6.21
C ARG A 102 -9.65 10.91 -6.68
N ALA A 103 -8.84 9.88 -6.42
CA ALA A 103 -9.20 8.50 -6.69
C ALA A 103 -10.47 8.12 -5.92
N TYR A 104 -10.54 8.46 -4.63
CA TYR A 104 -11.73 8.18 -3.83
C TYR A 104 -12.98 8.93 -4.31
N GLY A 105 -12.85 10.23 -4.64
CA GLY A 105 -13.97 10.99 -5.21
C GLY A 105 -14.47 10.42 -6.56
N THR A 106 -13.55 9.87 -7.37
CA THR A 106 -13.88 9.21 -8.63
C THR A 106 -14.58 7.87 -8.38
N TYR A 107 -14.09 7.09 -7.41
CA TYR A 107 -14.72 5.84 -6.99
C TYR A 107 -16.16 6.04 -6.51
N LEU A 108 -16.43 7.04 -5.67
CA LEU A 108 -17.80 7.36 -5.25
C LEU A 108 -18.70 7.75 -6.44
N SER A 109 -18.12 8.40 -7.46
CA SER A 109 -18.87 8.77 -8.67
C SER A 109 -19.20 7.56 -9.57
N LEU A 110 -18.45 6.45 -9.46
CA LEU A 110 -18.75 5.18 -10.15
C LEU A 110 -19.95 4.47 -9.54
N GLU A 111 -20.10 4.50 -8.21
CA GLU A 111 -21.25 3.88 -7.54
C GLU A 111 -22.57 4.60 -7.86
N GLU A 112 -22.51 5.93 -8.08
CA GLU A 112 -23.69 6.74 -8.36
C GLU A 112 -24.12 6.73 -9.84
N LYS A 113 -23.25 6.31 -10.78
CA LYS A 113 -23.52 6.38 -12.22
C LYS A 113 -23.04 5.13 -12.96
N GLU A 114 -23.95 4.45 -13.66
CA GLU A 114 -23.63 3.50 -14.74
C GLU A 114 -22.97 4.24 -15.92
N GLU A 115 -21.76 4.76 -15.77
CA GLU A 115 -21.02 5.40 -16.87
C GLU A 115 -20.07 4.42 -17.55
N ASP A 116 -19.98 4.55 -18.88
CA ASP A 116 -19.44 3.64 -19.90
C ASP A 116 -17.93 3.28 -19.82
N GLY A 117 -17.40 2.96 -18.64
CA GLY A 117 -16.00 2.58 -18.43
C GLY A 117 -15.02 3.76 -18.32
N LYS A 118 -15.47 5.00 -18.57
CA LYS A 118 -14.63 6.20 -18.43
C LYS A 118 -14.08 6.41 -17.03
N ALA A 119 -14.88 6.19 -15.99
CA ALA A 119 -14.42 6.42 -14.63
C ALA A 119 -13.49 5.29 -14.13
N GLU A 120 -13.58 4.09 -14.68
CA GLU A 120 -12.58 3.03 -14.48
C GLU A 120 -11.24 3.40 -15.16
N GLU A 121 -11.29 3.98 -16.36
CA GLU A 121 -10.10 4.50 -17.05
C GLU A 121 -9.45 5.68 -16.29
N ILE A 122 -10.26 6.55 -15.66
CA ILE A 122 -9.75 7.62 -14.80
C ILE A 122 -9.14 7.06 -13.52
N LEU A 123 -9.74 6.05 -12.88
CA LEU A 123 -9.16 5.39 -11.69
C LEU A 123 -7.76 4.83 -11.98
N LYS A 124 -7.60 4.21 -13.16
CA LYS A 124 -6.30 3.69 -13.59
C LYS A 124 -5.21 4.77 -13.69
N GLN A 125 -5.56 6.01 -14.04
CA GLN A 125 -4.59 7.11 -14.05
C GLN A 125 -4.08 7.43 -12.64
N TYR A 126 -4.91 7.24 -11.60
CA TYR A 126 -4.46 7.38 -10.23
C TYR A 126 -3.62 6.19 -9.76
N ASP A 127 -3.88 4.99 -10.26
CA ASP A 127 -2.99 3.83 -10.08
C ASP A 127 -1.60 4.12 -10.64
N ASP A 128 -1.52 4.66 -11.86
CA ASP A 128 -0.25 5.02 -12.50
C ASP A 128 0.54 6.02 -11.64
N VAL A 129 -0.11 7.06 -11.11
CA VAL A 129 0.53 8.01 -10.18
C VAL A 129 1.00 7.33 -8.90
N PHE A 130 0.26 6.36 -8.37
CA PHE A 130 0.71 5.59 -7.21
C PHE A 130 1.99 4.80 -7.55
N TYR A 131 2.01 4.05 -8.66
CA TYR A 131 3.15 3.24 -9.06
C TYR A 131 4.39 4.08 -9.38
N GLU A 132 4.23 5.22 -10.07
CA GLU A 132 5.32 6.17 -10.31
C GLU A 132 5.95 6.73 -9.03
N ASN A 133 5.24 6.68 -7.90
CA ASN A 133 5.67 7.25 -6.62
C ASN A 133 5.78 6.16 -5.53
N GLU A 134 5.81 4.87 -5.92
CA GLU A 134 5.87 3.74 -4.99
C GLU A 134 7.15 3.75 -4.13
N GLU A 135 8.26 4.26 -4.67
CA GLU A 135 9.52 4.42 -3.92
C GLU A 135 9.38 5.36 -2.71
N GLU A 136 8.50 6.37 -2.77
CA GLU A 136 8.21 7.22 -1.61
C GLU A 136 7.51 6.43 -0.51
N ILE A 137 6.53 5.61 -0.89
CA ILE A 137 5.79 4.73 0.03
C ILE A 137 6.73 3.69 0.65
N ASN A 138 7.61 3.09 -0.16
CA ASN A 138 8.60 2.13 0.32
C ASN A 138 9.55 2.77 1.34
N ARG A 139 10.00 4.00 1.10
CA ARG A 139 10.85 4.74 2.06
C ARG A 139 10.15 4.98 3.40
N LEU A 140 8.86 5.35 3.40
CA LEU A 140 8.09 5.49 4.65
C LEU A 140 8.01 4.17 5.43
N LEU A 141 7.81 3.06 4.72
CA LEU A 141 7.77 1.73 5.32
C LEU A 141 9.16 1.27 5.81
N GLU A 142 10.23 1.62 5.10
CA GLU A 142 11.61 1.33 5.53
C GLU A 142 11.96 2.11 6.79
N GLU A 143 11.58 3.38 6.87
CA GLU A 143 11.72 4.19 8.07
C GLU A 143 10.95 3.59 9.24
N TYR A 144 9.73 3.10 9.02
CA TYR A 144 8.96 2.41 10.05
C TYR A 144 9.65 1.11 10.49
N ALA A 145 10.05 0.27 9.53
CA ALA A 145 10.76 -0.97 9.80
C ALA A 145 12.04 -0.73 10.61
N SER A 146 12.80 0.34 10.33
CA SER A 146 14.04 0.65 11.04
C SER A 146 13.86 0.86 12.55
N LYS A 147 12.67 1.32 12.97
CA LYS A 147 12.28 1.57 14.36
C LYS A 147 11.85 0.30 15.11
N ILE A 148 11.63 -0.80 14.39
CA ILE A 148 11.19 -2.06 14.99
C ILE A 148 12.37 -2.74 15.67
N GLU A 149 12.19 -3.11 16.93
CA GLU A 149 13.12 -3.95 17.67
C GLU A 149 13.02 -5.39 17.18
N LEU A 150 14.13 -6.14 17.09
CA LEU A 150 14.15 -7.55 16.68
C LEU A 150 13.92 -8.51 17.83
#